data_AF-A0A5B0R6H2-F1
#
_entry.id   AF-A0A5B0R6H2-F1
#
_cell.length_a   1.000
_cell.length_b   1.000
_cell.length_c   1.000
_cell.angle_alpha   90.00
_cell.angle_beta   90.00
_cell.angle_gamma   90.00
#
_symmetry.space_group_name_H-M   'P 1'
#
loop_
_entity.id
_entity.type
_entity.pdbx_description
1 polymer ?
#
loop_
_entity_poly.entity_id
_entity_poly.type
_entity_poly.pdbx_seq_one_letter_code
_entity_poly.pdbx_strand_id
1 'polypeptide(L)'
;MSYDTDMPVEQMVKRLCDLKQGYTQFGGQRPFGVSFLIAGYDPHHQFQLYSTDPSGNYAAWKATCIGNGNSTATSLLRQDYKDSMDLDEAIVLALKVLSKTMDDTSLSSDRVEFAVISTDEETDQPHVRIYKPAEIDELLKAQGLTKVPESETAMKS
;
A
#
# COMPACT_ATOMS: atom_id res chain seq x y z
N MET A 1 -0.43 24.64 17.26
CA MET A 1 -0.98 23.32 17.65
C MET A 1 -2.29 23.65 18.34
N SER A 2 -3.43 23.40 17.71
CA SER A 2 -4.68 24.09 18.11
C SER A 2 -5.91 23.21 18.27
N TYR A 3 -5.78 21.88 18.12
CA TYR A 3 -6.91 20.97 18.30
C TYR A 3 -6.43 19.79 19.11
N ASP A 4 -7.11 19.48 20.22
CA ASP A 4 -6.81 18.38 21.15
C ASP A 4 -7.34 17.04 20.60
N THR A 5 -7.28 16.89 19.27
CA THR A 5 -7.85 15.79 18.49
C THR A 5 -6.87 15.37 17.41
N ASP A 6 -6.92 14.10 17.02
CA ASP A 6 -6.12 13.61 15.91
C ASP A 6 -6.42 14.37 14.62
N MET A 7 -5.38 14.56 13.81
CA MET A 7 -5.50 15.27 12.54
C MET A 7 -6.25 14.40 11.53
N PRO A 8 -7.31 14.91 10.88
CA PRO A 8 -7.97 14.22 9.77
C PRO A 8 -6.97 13.83 8.67
N VAL A 9 -7.15 12.65 8.07
CA VAL A 9 -6.19 12.11 7.09
C VAL A 9 -6.05 13.07 5.91
N GLU A 10 -7.17 13.56 5.38
CA GLU A 10 -7.15 14.50 4.25
C GLU A 10 -6.40 15.80 4.60
N GLN A 11 -6.54 16.31 5.83
CA GLN A 11 -5.85 17.53 6.24
C GLN A 11 -4.32 17.35 6.26
N MET A 12 -3.86 16.18 6.70
CA MET A 12 -2.44 15.81 6.62
C MET A 12 -1.97 15.73 5.17
N VAL A 13 -2.73 15.03 4.31
CA VAL A 13 -2.41 14.87 2.87
C VAL A 13 -2.34 16.23 2.18
N LYS A 14 -3.32 17.10 2.41
CA LYS A 14 -3.36 18.45 1.84
C LYS A 14 -2.14 19.27 2.24
N ARG A 15 -1.78 19.27 3.53
CA ARG A 15 -0.60 20.00 4.03
C ARG A 15 0.70 19.50 3.41
N LEU A 16 0.83 18.18 3.22
CA LEU A 16 1.98 17.58 2.52
C LEU A 16 2.03 18.01 1.06
N CYS A 17 0.88 18.04 0.38
CA CYS A 17 0.76 18.43 -1.01
C CYS A 17 1.03 19.92 -1.25
N ASP A 18 0.55 20.79 -0.36
CA ASP A 18 0.85 22.22 -0.39
C ASP A 18 2.37 22.46 -0.25
N LEU A 19 3.04 21.68 0.60
CA LEU A 19 4.50 21.72 0.73
C LEU A 19 5.18 21.29 -0.58
N LYS A 20 4.76 20.17 -1.19
CA LYS A 20 5.31 19.71 -2.48
C LYS A 20 5.13 20.78 -3.57
N GLN A 21 3.92 21.34 -3.66
CA GLN A 21 3.58 22.35 -4.64
C GLN A 21 4.43 23.63 -4.45
N GLY A 22 4.72 24.03 -3.22
CA GLY A 22 5.56 25.19 -2.96
C GLY A 22 6.94 25.10 -3.64
N TYR A 23 7.50 23.90 -3.76
CA TYR A 23 8.77 23.64 -4.46
C TYR A 23 8.64 23.57 -5.99
N THR A 24 7.42 23.49 -6.55
CA THR A 24 7.20 23.56 -8.00
C THR A 24 6.97 25.00 -8.46
N GLN A 25 6.43 25.86 -7.58
CA GLN A 25 6.13 27.25 -7.90
C GLN A 25 7.23 28.24 -7.49
N PHE A 26 7.92 27.98 -6.38
CA PHE A 26 8.84 28.95 -5.77
C PHE A 26 10.23 28.35 -5.48
N GLY A 27 11.26 29.20 -5.54
CA GLY A 27 12.59 28.90 -5.02
C GLY A 27 13.60 28.29 -5.99
N GLY A 28 13.22 27.94 -7.22
CA GLY A 28 14.15 27.40 -8.24
C GLY A 28 14.85 26.09 -7.84
N GLN A 29 14.41 25.47 -6.74
CA GLN A 29 14.92 24.21 -6.22
C GLN A 29 14.28 23.04 -6.96
N ARG A 30 14.93 21.88 -6.92
CA ARG A 30 14.35 20.66 -7.49
C ARG A 30 13.11 20.23 -6.68
N PRO A 31 11.97 19.91 -7.33
CA PRO A 31 10.81 19.32 -6.65
C PRO A 31 11.15 17.99 -5.99
N PHE A 32 10.33 17.58 -5.02
CA PHE A 32 10.41 16.24 -4.45
C PHE A 32 10.00 15.21 -5.49
N GLY A 33 10.95 14.42 -5.99
CA GLY A 33 10.70 13.31 -6.92
C GLY A 33 10.07 12.08 -6.27
N VAL A 34 9.08 12.27 -5.40
CA VAL A 34 8.46 11.22 -4.58
C VAL A 34 6.95 11.29 -4.69
N SER A 35 6.34 10.13 -4.88
CA SER A 35 4.91 9.91 -4.72
C SER A 35 4.66 9.14 -3.42
N PHE A 36 3.58 9.45 -2.72
CA PHE A 36 3.19 8.71 -1.51
C PHE A 36 1.88 7.96 -1.74
N LEU A 37 1.79 6.77 -1.14
CA LEU A 37 0.52 6.14 -0.78
C LEU A 37 0.29 6.38 0.70
N ILE A 38 -0.87 6.92 1.04
CA ILE A 38 -1.21 7.31 2.40
C ILE A 38 -2.49 6.57 2.75
N ALA A 39 -2.35 5.54 3.58
CA ALA A 39 -3.47 4.84 4.21
C ALA A 39 -3.65 5.38 5.63
N GLY A 40 -4.88 5.70 6.00
CA GLY A 40 -5.18 6.25 7.32
C GLY A 40 -6.62 6.01 7.72
N TYR A 41 -6.92 6.29 8.98
CA TYR A 41 -8.27 6.23 9.53
C TYR A 41 -8.56 7.54 10.25
N ASP A 42 -9.77 8.07 10.09
CA ASP A 42 -10.31 9.09 10.98
C ASP A 42 -11.80 8.86 11.25
N PRO A 43 -12.37 9.43 12.33
CA PRO A 43 -13.77 9.22 12.68
C PRO A 43 -14.79 9.79 11.68
N HIS A 44 -14.38 10.68 10.75
CA HIS A 44 -15.28 11.34 9.82
C HIS A 44 -15.49 10.53 8.54
N HIS A 45 -14.40 9.94 8.02
CA HIS A 45 -14.37 9.25 6.73
C HIS A 45 -13.88 7.80 6.85
N GLN A 46 -13.60 7.32 8.06
CA GLN A 46 -13.09 5.98 8.35
C GLN A 46 -11.79 5.71 7.57
N PHE A 47 -11.63 4.50 7.05
CA PHE A 47 -10.45 4.11 6.26
C PHE A 47 -10.39 4.86 4.93
N GLN A 48 -9.25 5.50 4.70
CA GLN A 48 -9.00 6.30 3.52
C GLN A 48 -7.65 5.92 2.91
N LEU A 49 -7.59 5.96 1.58
CA LEU A 49 -6.37 5.77 0.81
C LEU A 49 -6.20 6.94 -0.16
N TYR A 50 -5.08 7.64 -0.04
CA TYR A 50 -4.70 8.74 -0.91
C TYR A 50 -3.41 8.41 -1.64
N SER A 51 -3.32 8.83 -2.91
CA SER A 51 -2.05 8.91 -3.63
C SER A 51 -1.69 10.37 -3.86
N THR A 52 -0.39 10.67 -3.80
CA THR A 52 0.15 12.00 -4.11
C THR A 52 1.23 11.89 -5.19
N ASP A 53 1.41 12.95 -5.97
CA ASP A 53 2.47 13.02 -6.98
C ASP A 53 3.47 14.18 -6.70
N PRO A 54 4.60 14.26 -7.44
CA PRO A 54 5.59 15.34 -7.29
C PRO A 54 5.05 16.75 -7.57
N SER A 55 3.93 16.89 -8.27
CA SER A 55 3.34 18.20 -8.58
C SER A 55 2.63 18.82 -7.36
N GLY A 56 2.39 18.01 -6.32
CA GLY A 56 1.59 18.38 -5.16
C GLY A 56 0.10 18.07 -5.35
N ASN A 57 -0.29 17.33 -6.40
CA ASN A 57 -1.66 16.86 -6.54
C ASN A 57 -1.87 15.61 -5.67
N TYR A 58 -3.11 15.42 -5.20
CA TYR A 58 -3.53 14.21 -4.50
C TYR A 58 -4.91 13.74 -4.97
N ALA A 59 -5.16 12.45 -4.86
CA ALA A 59 -6.46 11.85 -5.16
C ALA A 59 -6.79 10.74 -4.16
N ALA A 60 -8.07 10.62 -3.82
CA ALA A 60 -8.61 9.54 -3.00
C ALA A 60 -8.93 8.31 -3.86
N TRP A 61 -8.66 7.12 -3.34
CA TRP A 61 -8.84 5.86 -4.05
C TRP A 61 -9.44 4.78 -3.15
N LYS A 62 -10.15 3.85 -3.76
CA LYS A 62 -10.55 2.60 -3.10
C LYS A 62 -9.44 1.55 -3.14
N ALA A 63 -8.75 1.48 -4.29
CA ALA A 63 -7.54 0.70 -4.49
C ALA A 63 -6.68 1.42 -5.52
N THR A 64 -5.38 1.52 -5.27
CA THR A 64 -4.45 2.21 -6.16
C THR A 64 -3.04 1.69 -6.00
N CYS A 65 -2.16 2.02 -6.95
CA CYS A 65 -0.77 1.65 -6.93
C CYS A 65 0.09 2.77 -7.53
N ILE A 66 1.37 2.81 -7.17
CA ILE A 66 2.35 3.76 -7.69
C ILE A 66 3.63 3.02 -8.06
N GLY A 67 4.47 3.62 -8.90
CA GLY A 67 5.78 3.06 -9.27
C GLY A 67 5.71 2.11 -10.46
N ASN A 68 6.61 1.12 -10.47
CA ASN A 68 6.77 0.18 -11.59
C ASN A 68 5.53 -0.71 -11.76
N GLY A 69 5.17 -1.03 -13.00
CA GLY A 69 4.03 -1.90 -13.30
C GLY A 69 2.64 -1.28 -13.01
N ASN A 70 2.56 0.03 -12.73
CA ASN A 70 1.31 0.71 -12.36
C ASN A 70 0.15 0.47 -13.36
N SER A 71 0.41 0.48 -14.66
CA SER A 71 -0.63 0.25 -15.68
C SER A 71 -1.27 -1.14 -15.56
N THR A 72 -0.45 -2.18 -15.41
CA THR A 72 -0.89 -3.56 -15.20
C THR A 72 -1.58 -3.71 -13.83
N ALA A 73 -0.97 -3.17 -12.77
CA ALA A 73 -1.53 -3.25 -11.42
C ALA A 73 -2.88 -2.55 -11.32
N THR A 74 -3.01 -1.33 -11.86
CA THR A 74 -4.29 -0.60 -11.91
C THR A 74 -5.36 -1.39 -12.66
N SER A 75 -5.00 -2.07 -13.75
CA SER A 75 -5.95 -2.88 -14.51
C SER A 75 -6.43 -4.09 -13.72
N LEU A 76 -5.52 -4.79 -13.03
CA LEU A 76 -5.86 -5.93 -12.16
C LEU A 76 -6.70 -5.49 -10.96
N LEU A 77 -6.34 -4.38 -10.31
CA LEU A 77 -7.11 -3.81 -9.20
C LEU A 77 -8.53 -3.45 -9.65
N ARG A 78 -8.70 -2.80 -10.80
CA ARG A 78 -10.03 -2.48 -11.34
C ARG A 78 -10.88 -3.70 -11.66
N GLN A 79 -10.26 -4.80 -12.08
CA GLN A 79 -10.96 -6.01 -12.46
C GLN A 79 -11.40 -6.82 -11.23
N ASP A 80 -10.50 -6.97 -10.26
CA ASP A 80 -10.69 -7.93 -9.18
C ASP A 80 -11.21 -7.29 -7.87
N TYR A 81 -11.04 -5.97 -7.68
CA TYR A 81 -11.54 -5.26 -6.49
C TYR A 81 -13.07 -5.23 -6.41
N LYS A 82 -13.60 -5.41 -5.19
CA LYS A 82 -15.03 -5.28 -4.89
C LYS A 82 -15.21 -4.48 -3.60
N ASP A 83 -16.27 -3.68 -3.55
CA ASP A 83 -16.60 -2.87 -2.36
C ASP A 83 -16.94 -3.71 -1.12
N SER A 84 -17.31 -4.97 -1.31
CA SER A 84 -17.67 -5.91 -0.24
C SER A 84 -16.49 -6.75 0.25
N MET A 85 -15.26 -6.47 -0.19
CA MET A 85 -14.09 -7.25 0.21
C MET A 85 -13.82 -7.10 1.71
N ASP A 86 -13.54 -8.23 2.35
CA ASP A 86 -12.96 -8.20 3.69
C ASP A 86 -11.44 -7.95 3.64
N LEU A 87 -10.83 -7.84 4.83
CA LEU A 87 -9.41 -7.55 4.95
C LEU A 87 -8.54 -8.68 4.35
N ASP A 88 -8.91 -9.94 4.56
CA ASP A 88 -8.15 -11.08 4.07
C ASP A 88 -8.21 -11.15 2.53
N GLU A 89 -9.38 -10.95 1.94
CA GLU A 89 -9.57 -10.84 0.48
C GLU A 89 -8.74 -9.69 -0.11
N ALA A 90 -8.69 -8.54 0.57
CA ALA A 90 -7.90 -7.39 0.15
C ALA A 90 -6.39 -7.67 0.21
N ILE A 91 -5.92 -8.37 1.25
CA ILE A 91 -4.51 -8.81 1.38
C ILE A 91 -4.14 -9.74 0.22
N VAL A 92 -4.99 -10.73 -0.07
CA VAL A 92 -4.77 -11.66 -1.18
C VAL A 92 -4.73 -10.92 -2.52
N LEU A 93 -5.65 -9.98 -2.74
CA LEU A 93 -5.65 -9.16 -3.95
C LEU A 93 -4.35 -8.35 -4.09
N ALA A 94 -3.91 -7.70 -3.02
CA ALA A 94 -2.67 -6.91 -3.03
C ALA A 94 -1.45 -7.76 -3.39
N LEU A 95 -1.30 -8.95 -2.78
CA LEU A 95 -0.22 -9.89 -3.07
C LEU A 95 -0.28 -10.43 -4.51
N LYS A 96 -1.47 -10.77 -4.98
CA LYS A 96 -1.69 -11.24 -6.36
C LYS A 96 -1.33 -10.17 -7.39
N VAL A 97 -1.71 -8.92 -7.14
CA VAL A 97 -1.36 -7.79 -8.01
C VAL A 97 0.15 -7.61 -8.01
N LEU A 98 0.78 -7.56 -6.84
CA LEU A 98 2.22 -7.41 -6.70
C LEU A 98 2.99 -8.52 -7.43
N SER A 99 2.57 -9.77 -7.28
CA SER A 99 3.18 -10.93 -7.95
C SER A 99 3.13 -10.83 -9.47
N LYS A 100 2.09 -10.21 -10.03
CA LYS A 100 1.91 -10.07 -11.48
C LYS A 100 2.63 -8.86 -12.07
N THR A 101 2.98 -7.89 -11.23
CA THR A 101 3.65 -6.66 -11.67
C THR A 101 5.14 -6.62 -11.36
N MET A 102 5.62 -7.50 -10.48
CA MET A 102 7.05 -7.69 -10.27
C MET A 102 7.65 -8.45 -11.46
N ASP A 103 8.81 -7.99 -11.94
CA ASP A 103 9.53 -8.62 -13.06
C ASP A 103 10.16 -9.98 -12.67
N ASP A 104 10.16 -10.34 -11.39
CA ASP A 104 10.71 -11.62 -10.90
C ASP A 104 9.62 -12.69 -10.75
N THR A 105 10.02 -13.93 -10.99
CA THR A 105 9.17 -15.12 -10.99
C THR A 105 8.67 -15.55 -9.60
N SER A 106 9.19 -14.97 -8.51
CA SER A 106 8.77 -15.32 -7.14
C SER A 106 8.84 -14.13 -6.18
N LEU A 107 7.82 -14.00 -5.32
CA LEU A 107 7.83 -13.07 -4.19
C LEU A 107 8.56 -13.71 -3.00
N SER A 108 9.23 -12.89 -2.21
CA SER A 108 9.96 -13.28 -1.00
C SER A 108 10.03 -12.13 0.00
N SER A 109 10.17 -12.45 1.29
CA SER A 109 10.13 -11.45 2.37
C SER A 109 11.24 -10.40 2.33
N ASP A 110 12.33 -10.64 1.60
CA ASP A 110 13.44 -9.70 1.39
C ASP A 110 13.11 -8.62 0.34
N ARG A 111 12.04 -8.81 -0.44
CA ARG A 111 11.68 -7.94 -1.57
C ARG A 111 10.35 -7.23 -1.39
N VAL A 112 9.57 -7.67 -0.41
CA VAL A 112 8.22 -7.19 -0.15
C VAL A 112 8.16 -6.73 1.29
N GLU A 113 7.68 -5.51 1.48
CA GLU A 113 7.21 -5.02 2.76
C GLU A 113 5.69 -4.98 2.73
N PHE A 114 5.06 -5.32 3.85
CA PHE A 114 3.61 -5.39 3.94
C PHE A 114 3.13 -4.77 5.24
N ALA A 115 2.09 -3.95 5.15
CA ALA A 115 1.48 -3.28 6.29
C ALA A 115 -0.03 -3.20 6.12
N VAL A 116 -0.75 -3.30 7.24
CA VAL A 116 -2.20 -3.25 7.32
C VAL A 116 -2.59 -2.23 8.38
N ILE A 117 -3.61 -1.44 8.08
CA ILE A 117 -4.32 -0.63 9.07
C ILE A 117 -5.72 -1.23 9.23
N SER A 118 -6.09 -1.57 10.46
CA SER A 118 -7.40 -2.13 10.82
C SER A 118 -7.91 -1.47 12.10
N THR A 119 -9.15 -1.71 12.48
CA THR A 119 -9.63 -1.38 13.83
C THR A 119 -9.29 -2.52 14.77
N ASP A 120 -8.85 -2.18 15.97
CA ASP A 120 -8.64 -3.13 17.06
C ASP A 120 -10.00 -3.54 17.65
N GLU A 121 -10.23 -4.84 17.81
CA GLU A 121 -11.53 -5.38 18.22
C GLU A 121 -11.91 -5.04 19.66
N GLU A 122 -10.94 -4.79 20.55
CA GLU A 122 -11.18 -4.50 21.95
C GLU A 122 -11.37 -3.00 22.21
N THR A 123 -10.62 -2.16 21.48
CA THR A 123 -10.55 -0.73 21.71
C THR A 123 -11.30 0.12 20.69
N ASP A 124 -11.71 -0.47 19.55
CA ASP A 124 -12.30 0.21 18.39
C ASP A 124 -11.40 1.36 17.85
N GLN A 125 -10.09 1.27 18.13
CA GLN A 125 -9.09 2.25 17.71
C GLN A 125 -8.32 1.76 16.48
N PRO A 126 -7.84 2.67 15.61
CA PRO A 126 -7.02 2.27 14.48
C PRO A 126 -5.68 1.69 14.94
N HIS A 127 -5.39 0.48 14.48
CA HIS A 127 -4.16 -0.25 14.72
C HIS A 127 -3.40 -0.48 13.41
N VAL A 128 -2.13 -0.10 13.38
CA VAL A 128 -1.23 -0.36 12.25
C VAL A 128 -0.35 -1.56 12.57
N ARG A 129 -0.46 -2.61 11.76
CA ARG A 129 0.40 -3.79 11.80
C ARG A 129 1.35 -3.80 10.62
N ILE A 130 2.65 -3.73 10.90
CA ILE A 130 3.70 -3.97 9.91
C ILE A 130 4.14 -5.43 10.04
N TYR A 131 4.10 -6.16 8.93
CA TYR A 131 4.44 -7.58 8.91
C TYR A 131 5.95 -7.76 8.99
N LYS A 132 6.39 -8.69 9.85
CA LYS A 132 7.78 -9.13 9.89
C LYS A 132 8.08 -10.07 8.71
N PRO A 133 9.35 -10.18 8.30
CA PRO A 133 9.72 -11.05 7.17
C PRO A 133 9.17 -12.48 7.26
N ALA A 134 9.22 -13.11 8.45
CA ALA A 134 8.69 -14.45 8.66
C ALA A 134 7.17 -14.55 8.43
N GLU A 135 6.41 -13.53 8.82
CA GLU A 135 4.95 -13.48 8.62
C GLU A 135 4.61 -13.27 7.14
N ILE A 136 5.43 -12.50 6.42
CA ILE A 136 5.30 -12.31 4.97
C ILE A 136 5.55 -13.64 4.25
N ASP A 137 6.58 -14.38 4.61
CA ASP A 137 6.86 -15.69 4.03
C ASP A 137 5.71 -16.69 4.27
N GLU A 138 5.11 -16.69 5.46
CA GLU A 138 3.94 -17.52 5.76
C GLU A 138 2.73 -17.12 4.91
N LEU A 139 2.47 -15.82 4.77
CA LEU A 139 1.42 -15.29 3.89
C LEU A 139 1.63 -15.70 2.43
N LEU A 140 2.85 -15.54 1.91
CA LEU A 140 3.18 -15.92 0.55
C LEU A 140 3.03 -17.43 0.33
N LYS A 141 3.39 -18.26 1.31
CA LYS A 141 3.20 -19.73 1.25
C LYS A 141 1.73 -20.10 1.23
N ALA A 142 0.92 -19.47 2.09
CA ALA A 142 -0.51 -19.70 2.15
C ALA A 142 -1.21 -19.39 0.82
N GLN A 143 -0.69 -18.42 0.07
CA GLN A 143 -1.22 -18.03 -1.24
C GLN A 143 -0.57 -18.77 -2.42
N GLY A 144 0.38 -19.68 -2.17
CA GLY A 144 1.12 -20.39 -3.22
C GLY A 144 2.00 -19.48 -4.07
N LEU A 145 2.42 -18.33 -3.53
CA LEU A 145 3.21 -17.30 -4.21
C LEU A 145 4.72 -17.38 -3.91
N THR A 146 5.17 -18.35 -3.11
CA THR A 146 6.59 -18.59 -2.83
C THR A 146 7.27 -19.49 -3.85
N LYS A 147 8.60 -19.35 -3.97
CA LYS A 147 9.48 -20.34 -4.61
C LYS A 147 9.24 -21.74 -4.01
N VAL A 148 8.97 -22.74 -4.86
CA VAL A 148 9.23 -24.13 -4.48
C VAL A 148 10.75 -24.25 -4.32
N PRO A 149 11.28 -24.67 -3.16
CA PRO A 149 12.72 -24.82 -3.02
C PRO A 149 13.24 -25.85 -4.02
N GLU A 150 14.30 -25.50 -4.75
CA GLU A 150 14.98 -26.34 -5.76
C GLU A 150 15.48 -27.70 -5.23
N SER A 151 15.35 -27.97 -3.93
CA SER A 151 15.73 -29.25 -3.31
C SER A 151 14.79 -30.41 -3.60
N GLU A 152 13.55 -30.19 -4.09
CA GLU A 152 12.65 -31.30 -4.46
C GLU A 152 12.85 -31.79 -5.90
N THR A 153 13.49 -31.02 -6.76
CA THR A 153 13.74 -31.41 -8.16
C THR A 153 14.94 -32.36 -8.28
N ALA A 154 15.83 -32.39 -7.29
CA ALA A 154 17.06 -33.21 -7.31
C ALA A 154 16.90 -34.65 -6.79
N MET A 155 15.71 -35.05 -6.32
CA MET A 155 15.45 -36.42 -5.82
C MET A 155 14.63 -37.30 -6.77
N LYS A 156 14.34 -36.83 -7.99
CA LYS A 156 13.66 -37.60 -9.06
C LYS A 156 14.49 -37.70 -10.33
N SER A 157 15.79 -37.96 -10.21
CA SER A 157 16.65 -38.37 -11.33
C SER A 157 17.48 -39.57 -10.94
#